data_AF-A0AAV7SE20-F1
#
_entry.id   AF-A0AAV7SE20-F1
#
_cell.length_a   1.000
_cell.length_b   1.000
_cell.length_c   1.000
_cell.angle_alpha   90.00
_cell.angle_beta   90.00
_cell.angle_gamma   90.00
#
_symmetry.space_group_name_H-M   'P 1'
#
loop_
_entity.id
_entity.type
_entity.pdbx_description
1 polymer ?
#
loop_
_entity_poly.entity_id
_entity_poly.type
_entity_poly.pdbx_seq_one_letter_code
_entity_poly.pdbx_strand_id
1 'polypeptide(L)'
;MEEVETRISHLEDDSGSQQVTRETMEKQLKDTQWKLTDLEDRLRRNNLRVLGIPEGAEGSDTHSFMHDMPEMTEIPLIEAINRGAKIGMIYTLLVDLQSDDTVHQNERWSIRFGKAGDWMGQSLAMADTTLLSANLKTQHHKTLVDLYYTPAKLKKWGKSSRLCTRCGEEEAEILHMFYACPMLRVFLCEIEVFLKKITGCNVQLSVMLVLLGVMDSTEGIEPPLYKIRQFLFVAMAIFRLCTATDWIKKEPPTLEGW
;
A
#
# COMPACT_ATOMS: atom_id res chain seq x y z
N MET A 1 -7.74 53.33 -30.95
CA MET A 1 -7.59 52.97 -29.52
C MET A 1 -8.70 51.98 -29.16
N GLU A 2 -9.97 52.30 -29.45
CA GLU A 2 -11.12 51.39 -29.31
C GLU A 2 -10.93 50.00 -29.94
N GLU A 3 -10.49 49.90 -31.19
CA GLU A 3 -10.33 48.59 -31.87
C GLU A 3 -9.33 47.66 -31.17
N VAL A 4 -8.30 48.23 -30.54
CA VAL A 4 -7.30 47.47 -29.79
C VAL A 4 -7.90 46.95 -28.48
N GLU A 5 -8.69 47.79 -27.78
CA GLU A 5 -9.39 47.41 -26.56
C GLU A 5 -10.45 46.33 -26.83
N THR A 6 -11.18 46.41 -27.95
CA THR A 6 -12.18 45.38 -28.31
C THR A 6 -11.51 44.04 -28.61
N ARG A 7 -10.36 44.05 -29.30
CA ARG A 7 -9.59 42.84 -29.59
C ARG A 7 -8.97 42.21 -28.34
N ILE A 8 -8.53 43.02 -27.38
CA ILE A 8 -7.99 42.53 -26.10
C ILE A 8 -9.12 41.89 -25.29
N SER A 9 -10.29 42.54 -25.18
CA SER A 9 -11.45 41.98 -24.47
C SER A 9 -11.86 40.61 -25.03
N HIS A 10 -11.92 40.46 -26.36
CA HIS A 10 -12.24 39.17 -26.98
C HIS A 10 -11.18 38.09 -26.70
N LEU A 11 -9.89 38.45 -26.70
CA LEU A 11 -8.81 37.50 -26.42
C LEU A 11 -8.81 37.06 -24.94
N GLU A 12 -9.16 37.95 -24.02
CA GLU A 12 -9.27 37.63 -22.59
C GLU A 12 -10.44 36.68 -22.31
N ASP A 13 -11.60 36.92 -22.94
CA ASP A 13 -12.76 36.04 -22.86
C ASP A 13 -12.47 34.65 -23.45
N ASP A 14 -11.83 34.60 -24.62
CA ASP A 14 -11.44 33.34 -25.27
C ASP A 14 -10.41 32.58 -24.42
N SER A 15 -9.40 33.26 -23.88
CA SER A 15 -8.40 32.66 -22.99
C SER A 15 -9.04 32.10 -21.71
N GLY A 16 -9.99 32.82 -21.12
CA GLY A 16 -10.74 32.35 -19.95
C GLY A 16 -11.56 31.09 -20.25
N SER A 17 -12.25 31.07 -21.40
CA SER A 17 -13.02 29.90 -21.84
C SER A 17 -12.14 28.68 -22.10
N GLN A 18 -10.95 28.86 -22.68
CA GLN A 18 -9.97 27.80 -22.92
C GLN A 18 -9.42 27.23 -21.62
N GLN A 19 -9.16 28.08 -20.62
CA GLN A 19 -8.65 27.66 -19.33
C GLN A 19 -9.67 26.81 -18.57
N VAL A 20 -10.93 27.22 -18.53
CA VAL A 20 -12.02 26.45 -17.91
C VAL A 20 -12.21 25.09 -18.59
N THR A 21 -12.13 25.06 -19.92
CA THR A 21 -12.22 23.80 -20.69
C THR A 21 -11.06 22.88 -20.35
N ARG A 22 -9.84 23.42 -20.24
CA ARG A 22 -8.64 22.65 -19.90
C ARG A 22 -8.72 22.05 -18.49
N GLU A 23 -9.16 22.83 -17.50
CA GLU A 23 -9.36 22.34 -16.13
C GLU A 23 -10.41 21.21 -16.08
N THR A 24 -11.49 21.35 -16.86
CA THR A 24 -12.53 20.33 -16.98
C THR A 24 -11.97 19.05 -17.61
N MET A 25 -11.18 19.18 -18.68
CA MET A 25 -10.53 18.04 -19.33
C MET A 25 -9.53 17.35 -18.40
N GLU A 26 -8.69 18.10 -17.67
CA GLU A 26 -7.73 17.55 -16.71
C GLU A 26 -8.43 16.75 -15.60
N LYS A 27 -9.57 17.23 -15.11
CA LYS A 27 -10.39 16.51 -14.15
C LYS A 27 -10.95 15.21 -14.73
N GLN A 28 -11.52 15.27 -15.93
CA GLN A 28 -12.03 14.08 -16.61
C GLN A 28 -10.91 13.05 -16.87
N LEU A 29 -9.71 13.50 -17.23
CA LEU A 29 -8.57 12.64 -17.48
C LEU A 29 -8.16 11.88 -16.21
N LYS A 30 -8.09 12.57 -15.06
CA LYS A 30 -7.83 11.94 -13.75
C LYS A 30 -8.92 10.93 -13.36
N ASP A 31 -10.18 11.29 -13.54
CA ASP A 31 -11.31 10.40 -13.21
C ASP A 31 -11.29 9.14 -14.10
N THR A 32 -10.95 9.29 -15.38
CA THR A 32 -10.90 8.18 -16.33
C THR A 32 -9.69 7.28 -16.05
N GLN A 33 -8.54 7.87 -15.72
CA GLN A 33 -7.35 7.13 -15.31
C GLN A 33 -7.62 6.29 -14.07
N TRP A 34 -8.30 6.86 -13.06
CA TRP A 34 -8.70 6.11 -11.87
C TRP A 34 -9.62 4.93 -12.19
N LYS A 35 -10.62 5.13 -13.06
CA LYS A 35 -11.51 4.05 -13.51
C LYS A 35 -10.75 2.93 -14.23
N LEU A 36 -9.78 3.29 -15.08
CA LEU A 36 -8.97 2.30 -15.79
C LEU A 36 -8.11 1.49 -14.82
N THR A 37 -7.45 2.14 -13.85
CA THR A 37 -6.67 1.44 -12.83
C THR A 37 -7.54 0.52 -11.98
N ASP A 38 -8.72 0.97 -11.56
CA ASP A 38 -9.68 0.11 -10.84
C ASP A 38 -10.06 -1.10 -11.71
N LEU A 39 -10.46 -0.91 -12.97
CA LEU A 39 -10.81 -2.02 -13.86
C LEU A 39 -9.65 -3.00 -14.08
N GLU A 40 -8.43 -2.51 -14.29
CA GLU A 40 -7.24 -3.35 -14.45
C GLU A 40 -6.94 -4.15 -13.18
N ASP A 41 -7.01 -3.53 -12.02
CA ASP A 41 -6.85 -4.21 -10.74
C ASP A 41 -7.92 -5.29 -10.60
N ARG A 42 -9.18 -4.97 -10.93
CA ARG A 42 -10.29 -5.91 -10.84
C ARG A 42 -10.14 -7.12 -11.74
N LEU A 43 -9.62 -6.93 -12.96
CA LEU A 43 -9.35 -7.98 -13.93
C LEU A 43 -8.13 -8.83 -13.53
N ARG A 44 -7.14 -8.24 -12.87
CA ARG A 44 -5.89 -8.92 -12.48
C ARG A 44 -5.93 -9.54 -11.09
N ARG A 45 -7.00 -9.30 -10.30
CA ARG A 45 -7.18 -9.84 -8.94
C ARG A 45 -6.99 -11.36 -8.83
N ASN A 46 -7.29 -12.11 -9.89
CA ASN A 46 -7.18 -13.57 -9.91
C ASN A 46 -5.99 -14.09 -10.74
N ASN A 47 -5.10 -13.19 -11.20
CA ASN A 47 -3.97 -13.58 -12.03
C ASN A 47 -2.74 -13.84 -11.14
N LEU A 48 -2.23 -15.08 -11.18
CA LEU A 48 -0.94 -15.42 -10.59
C LEU A 48 0.19 -14.96 -11.50
N ARG A 49 1.17 -14.21 -10.98
CA ARG A 49 2.37 -13.83 -11.73
C ARG A 49 3.56 -14.67 -11.26
N VAL A 50 4.04 -15.56 -12.12
CA VAL A 50 5.30 -16.27 -11.92
C VAL A 50 6.41 -15.44 -12.58
N LEU A 51 7.43 -15.06 -11.82
CA LEU A 51 8.54 -14.20 -12.28
C LEU A 51 9.87 -14.91 -12.06
N GLY A 52 10.83 -14.71 -12.96
CA GLY A 52 12.18 -15.30 -12.87
C GLY A 52 12.39 -16.57 -13.69
N ILE A 53 11.46 -16.90 -14.59
CA ILE A 53 11.65 -17.96 -15.58
C ILE A 53 12.56 -17.43 -16.70
N PRO A 54 13.73 -18.05 -16.97
CA PRO A 54 14.57 -17.68 -18.11
C PRO A 54 13.80 -17.81 -19.42
N GLU A 55 13.99 -16.86 -20.35
CA GLU A 55 13.33 -16.92 -21.66
C GLU A 55 13.70 -18.23 -22.39
N GLY A 56 12.68 -19.00 -22.80
CA GLY A 56 12.85 -20.29 -23.46
C GLY A 56 12.92 -21.52 -22.53
N ALA A 57 12.86 -21.33 -21.20
CA ALA A 57 12.81 -22.44 -20.25
C ALA A 57 11.54 -23.31 -20.38
N GLU A 58 10.47 -22.74 -20.91
CA GLU A 58 9.18 -23.41 -21.16
C GLU A 58 9.24 -24.46 -22.29
N GLY A 59 10.31 -24.47 -23.09
CA GLY A 59 10.43 -25.38 -24.24
C GLY A 59 9.33 -25.19 -25.28
N SER A 60 8.89 -26.28 -25.92
CA SER A 60 7.78 -26.26 -26.89
C SER A 60 6.40 -26.42 -26.26
N ASP A 61 6.33 -26.73 -24.96
CA ASP A 61 5.07 -27.00 -24.25
C ASP A 61 5.07 -26.41 -22.84
N THR A 62 4.44 -25.24 -22.72
CA THR A 62 4.27 -24.51 -21.47
C THR A 62 3.49 -25.31 -20.41
N HIS A 63 2.60 -26.23 -20.79
CA HIS A 63 1.84 -27.03 -19.84
C HIS A 63 2.73 -28.04 -19.10
N SER A 64 3.64 -28.69 -19.82
CA SER A 64 4.64 -29.61 -19.25
C SER A 64 5.62 -28.87 -18.33
N PHE A 65 6.00 -27.65 -18.69
CA PHE A 65 6.88 -26.82 -17.86
C PHE A 65 6.24 -26.40 -16.52
N MET A 66 4.94 -26.07 -16.51
CA MET A 66 4.22 -25.78 -15.27
C MET A 66 4.07 -27.00 -14.35
N HIS A 67 4.08 -28.20 -14.93
CA HIS A 67 4.02 -29.47 -14.21
C HIS A 67 5.36 -29.81 -13.54
N ASP A 68 6.47 -29.59 -14.25
CA ASP A 68 7.85 -29.83 -13.81
C ASP A 68 8.44 -28.68 -12.97
N MET A 69 7.63 -27.96 -12.18
CA MET A 69 8.10 -26.87 -11.31
C MET A 69 8.03 -27.29 -9.82
N PRO A 70 9.03 -28.01 -9.27
CA PRO A 70 8.93 -28.58 -7.94
C PRO A 70 10.00 -28.00 -7.01
N GLU A 71 9.58 -27.10 -6.11
CA GLU A 71 10.15 -26.99 -4.76
C GLU A 71 9.23 -26.24 -3.76
N MET A 72 7.98 -25.91 -4.11
CA MET A 72 7.13 -25.08 -3.24
C MET A 72 5.71 -25.57 -2.95
N THR A 73 5.26 -26.76 -3.36
CA THR A 73 3.87 -27.18 -3.09
C THR A 73 3.73 -28.65 -2.76
N GLU A 74 2.89 -28.93 -1.75
CA GLU A 74 2.56 -30.27 -1.29
C GLU A 74 1.81 -31.10 -2.36
N ILE A 75 1.93 -32.42 -2.21
CA ILE A 75 1.48 -33.52 -3.06
C ILE A 75 0.06 -33.37 -3.68
N PRO A 76 -0.96 -32.78 -3.01
CA PRO A 76 -2.31 -32.66 -3.58
C PRO A 76 -2.40 -31.75 -4.81
N LEU A 77 -1.54 -30.73 -4.91
CA LEU A 77 -1.60 -29.74 -6.00
C LEU A 77 -1.12 -30.32 -7.32
N ILE A 78 -0.03 -31.10 -7.25
CA ILE A 78 0.60 -31.76 -8.39
C ILE A 78 -0.39 -32.78 -8.98
N GLU A 79 -1.06 -33.57 -8.13
CA GLU A 79 -1.99 -34.59 -8.62
C GLU A 79 -3.23 -34.00 -9.31
N ALA A 80 -3.71 -32.83 -8.87
CA ALA A 80 -4.81 -32.13 -9.51
C ALA A 80 -4.43 -31.53 -10.87
N ILE A 81 -3.23 -30.94 -10.99
CA ILE A 81 -2.68 -30.45 -12.26
C ILE A 81 -2.55 -31.62 -13.26
N ASN A 82 -2.07 -32.78 -12.80
CA ASN A 82 -1.89 -33.98 -13.61
C ASN A 82 -3.20 -34.52 -14.22
N ARG A 83 -4.33 -34.22 -13.60
CA ARG A 83 -5.67 -34.64 -14.05
C ARG A 83 -6.38 -33.58 -14.89
N GLY A 84 -5.68 -32.52 -15.32
CA GLY A 84 -6.25 -31.45 -16.13
C GLY A 84 -7.26 -30.58 -15.37
N ALA A 85 -7.06 -30.40 -14.06
CA ALA A 85 -7.94 -29.59 -13.23
C ALA A 85 -8.04 -28.16 -13.79
N LYS A 86 -9.28 -27.63 -13.85
CA LYS A 86 -9.51 -26.24 -14.26
C LYS A 86 -8.77 -25.31 -13.29
N ILE A 87 -8.29 -24.17 -13.79
CA ILE A 87 -7.60 -23.13 -13.00
C ILE A 87 -8.33 -22.80 -11.68
N GLY A 88 -9.66 -22.80 -11.70
CA GLY A 88 -10.47 -22.61 -10.48
C GLY A 88 -10.28 -23.67 -9.40
N MET A 89 -10.07 -24.94 -9.76
CA MET A 89 -9.81 -26.03 -8.81
C MET A 89 -8.39 -25.95 -8.24
N ILE A 90 -7.41 -25.57 -9.06
CA ILE A 90 -6.04 -25.32 -8.60
C ILE A 90 -6.03 -24.17 -7.59
N TYR A 91 -6.80 -23.11 -7.86
CA TYR A 91 -6.99 -22.00 -6.92
C TYR A 91 -7.63 -22.47 -5.60
N THR A 92 -8.70 -23.27 -5.66
CA THR A 92 -9.32 -23.82 -4.43
C THR A 92 -8.33 -24.65 -3.63
N LEU A 93 -7.55 -25.51 -4.28
CA LEU A 93 -6.52 -26.31 -3.59
C LEU A 93 -5.40 -25.44 -2.99
N LEU A 94 -4.98 -24.38 -3.68
CA LEU A 94 -4.02 -23.42 -3.13
C LEU A 94 -4.59 -22.70 -1.91
N VAL A 95 -5.87 -22.33 -1.94
CA VAL A 95 -6.58 -21.72 -0.80
C VAL A 95 -6.70 -22.70 0.37
N ASP A 96 -7.02 -23.97 0.09
CA ASP A 96 -7.16 -25.02 1.11
C ASP A 96 -5.81 -25.41 1.74
N LEU A 97 -4.71 -25.29 0.99
CA LEU A 97 -3.34 -25.52 1.48
C LEU A 97 -2.74 -24.31 2.21
N GLN A 98 -3.28 -23.12 2.02
CA GLN A 98 -2.87 -21.95 2.81
C GLN A 98 -3.45 -22.08 4.21
N SER A 99 -2.65 -22.58 5.15
CA SER A 99 -2.91 -22.42 6.59
C SER A 99 -3.22 -20.95 6.87
N ASP A 100 -4.27 -20.68 7.65
CA ASP A 100 -4.80 -19.35 7.99
C ASP A 100 -3.68 -18.29 8.04
N ASP A 101 -3.47 -17.56 6.92
CA ASP A 101 -2.33 -16.64 6.71
C ASP A 101 -2.28 -15.61 7.84
N THR A 102 -3.44 -15.37 8.45
CA THR A 102 -3.63 -14.46 9.57
C THR A 102 -2.77 -14.76 10.79
N VAL A 103 -2.59 -16.03 11.15
CA VAL A 103 -1.79 -16.44 12.31
C VAL A 103 -0.31 -16.21 12.03
N HIS A 104 0.17 -16.63 10.86
CA HIS A 104 1.56 -16.48 10.47
C HIS A 104 1.97 -15.01 10.36
N GLN A 105 1.14 -14.16 9.74
CA GLN A 105 1.42 -12.73 9.67
C GLN A 105 1.42 -12.09 11.07
N ASN A 106 0.51 -12.49 11.96
CA ASN A 106 0.48 -11.98 13.32
C ASN A 106 1.73 -12.36 14.14
N GLU A 107 2.24 -13.58 13.97
CA GLU A 107 3.51 -14.03 14.56
C GLU A 107 4.69 -13.19 14.02
N ARG A 108 4.75 -12.96 12.72
CA ARG A 108 5.80 -12.10 12.11
C ARG A 108 5.80 -10.70 12.71
N TRP A 109 4.64 -10.09 12.92
CA TRP A 109 4.54 -8.79 13.58
C TRP A 109 4.92 -8.86 15.06
N SER A 110 4.53 -9.92 15.76
CA SER A 110 4.90 -10.12 17.16
C SER A 110 6.41 -10.22 17.35
N ILE A 111 7.11 -10.91 16.44
CA ILE A 111 8.58 -10.99 16.41
C ILE A 111 9.18 -9.60 16.15
N ARG A 112 8.66 -8.85 15.17
CA ARG A 112 9.16 -7.50 14.82
C ARG A 112 9.03 -6.50 15.95
N PHE A 113 7.93 -6.54 16.69
CA PHE A 113 7.70 -5.62 17.82
C PHE A 113 8.27 -6.15 19.14
N GLY A 114 8.75 -7.40 19.18
CA GLY A 114 9.22 -8.04 20.40
C GLY A 114 8.12 -8.24 21.46
N LYS A 115 6.84 -8.28 21.05
CA LYS A 115 5.68 -8.41 21.94
C LYS A 115 4.59 -9.24 21.27
N ALA A 116 4.07 -10.22 22.00
CA ALA A 116 2.91 -11.00 21.56
C ALA A 116 1.62 -10.17 21.67
N GLY A 117 0.72 -10.35 20.71
CA GLY A 117 -0.61 -9.77 20.72
C GLY A 117 -1.41 -10.17 19.50
N ASP A 118 -2.73 -10.01 19.55
CA ASP A 118 -3.59 -10.15 18.37
C ASP A 118 -3.62 -8.83 17.61
N TRP A 119 -2.51 -8.51 16.95
CA TRP A 119 -2.36 -7.27 16.20
C TRP A 119 -3.24 -7.27 14.97
N MET A 120 -3.32 -8.42 14.31
CA MET A 120 -4.02 -8.53 13.04
C MET A 120 -5.54 -8.50 13.21
N GLY A 121 -6.09 -9.22 14.19
CA GLY A 121 -7.52 -9.15 14.50
C GLY A 121 -7.95 -7.74 14.91
N GLN A 122 -7.17 -7.07 15.78
CA GLN A 122 -7.44 -5.69 16.18
C GLN A 122 -7.39 -4.70 15.01
N SER A 123 -6.40 -4.84 14.15
CA SER A 123 -6.19 -3.99 12.98
C SER A 123 -7.31 -4.16 11.96
N LEU A 124 -7.67 -5.41 11.64
CA LEU A 124 -8.75 -5.73 10.69
C LEU A 124 -10.11 -5.26 11.21
N ALA A 125 -10.42 -5.51 12.50
CA ALA A 125 -11.67 -5.05 13.10
C ALA A 125 -11.81 -3.53 13.05
N MET A 126 -10.72 -2.79 13.24
CA MET A 126 -10.72 -1.33 13.10
C MET A 126 -10.89 -0.90 11.64
N ALA A 127 -10.22 -1.58 10.71
CA ALA A 127 -10.32 -1.29 9.28
C ALA A 127 -11.74 -1.48 8.75
N ASP A 128 -12.43 -2.55 9.15
CA ASP A 128 -13.78 -2.84 8.68
C ASP A 128 -14.82 -1.86 9.19
N THR A 129 -14.63 -1.34 10.39
CA THR A 129 -15.54 -0.36 11.01
C THR A 129 -15.24 1.08 10.62
N THR A 130 -14.02 1.38 10.16
CA THR A 130 -13.55 2.76 10.02
C THR A 130 -13.16 3.16 8.60
N LEU A 131 -12.54 2.27 7.82
CA LEU A 131 -12.15 2.58 6.44
C LEU A 131 -13.31 2.30 5.49
N LEU A 132 -13.82 3.31 4.82
CA LEU A 132 -14.87 3.14 3.79
C LEU A 132 -14.29 2.98 2.38
N SER A 133 -13.12 3.57 2.13
CA SER A 133 -12.46 3.53 0.83
C SER A 133 -11.81 2.17 0.57
N ALA A 134 -12.15 1.53 -0.56
CA ALA A 134 -11.51 0.30 -1.01
C ALA A 134 -9.99 0.46 -1.13
N ASN A 135 -9.53 1.60 -1.65
CA ASN A 135 -8.09 1.88 -1.78
C ASN A 135 -7.40 1.93 -0.41
N LEU A 136 -8.01 2.58 0.59
CA LEU A 136 -7.45 2.61 1.94
C LEU A 136 -7.45 1.22 2.59
N LYS A 137 -8.51 0.42 2.39
CA LYS A 137 -8.57 -0.97 2.87
C LYS A 137 -7.48 -1.83 2.23
N THR A 138 -7.33 -1.77 0.91
CA THR A 138 -6.29 -2.50 0.17
C THR A 138 -4.90 -2.09 0.63
N GLN A 139 -4.66 -0.79 0.78
CA GLN A 139 -3.36 -0.28 1.22
C GLN A 139 -3.01 -0.70 2.65
N HIS A 140 -4.01 -0.67 3.53
CA HIS A 140 -3.86 -1.16 4.89
C HIS A 140 -3.55 -2.67 4.91
N HIS A 141 -4.29 -3.46 4.13
CA HIS A 141 -4.07 -4.90 4.02
C HIS A 141 -2.68 -5.23 3.46
N LYS A 142 -2.21 -4.52 2.42
CA LYS A 142 -0.83 -4.65 1.89
C LYS A 142 0.22 -4.44 2.97
N THR A 143 -0.04 -3.55 3.93
CA THR A 143 0.84 -3.31 5.06
C THR A 143 0.77 -4.47 6.05
N LEU A 144 -0.44 -4.93 6.40
CA LEU A 144 -0.65 -6.05 7.32
C LEU A 144 0.03 -7.35 6.86
N VAL A 145 -0.09 -7.69 5.58
CA VAL A 145 0.53 -8.92 5.03
C VAL A 145 1.97 -8.69 4.56
N ASP A 146 2.53 -7.49 4.78
CA ASP A 146 3.87 -7.11 4.37
C ASP A 146 4.14 -7.38 2.87
N LEU A 147 3.20 -6.95 2.02
CA LEU A 147 3.25 -7.17 0.56
C LEU A 147 4.27 -6.26 -0.16
N TYR A 148 4.77 -5.24 0.51
CA TYR A 148 5.67 -4.28 -0.10
C TYR A 148 7.02 -4.89 -0.50
N TYR A 149 7.37 -4.79 -1.78
CA TYR A 149 8.68 -5.11 -2.33
C TYR A 149 9.72 -4.02 -2.03
N THR A 150 10.18 -3.98 -0.78
CA THR A 150 11.19 -3.02 -0.38
C THR A 150 12.56 -3.33 -1.03
N PRO A 151 13.48 -2.36 -1.14
CA PRO A 151 14.83 -2.61 -1.67
C PRO A 151 15.55 -3.77 -0.95
N ALA A 152 15.34 -3.94 0.36
CA ALA A 152 15.87 -5.07 1.10
C ALA A 152 15.37 -6.44 0.57
N LYS A 153 14.07 -6.55 0.29
CA LYS A 153 13.49 -7.75 -0.35
C LYS A 153 13.98 -7.93 -1.78
N LEU A 154 14.00 -6.85 -2.57
CA LEU A 154 14.38 -6.87 -3.98
C LEU A 154 15.85 -7.23 -4.21
N LYS A 155 16.75 -6.92 -3.28
CA LYS A 155 18.16 -7.35 -3.41
C LYS A 155 18.32 -8.87 -3.34
N LYS A 156 17.40 -9.60 -2.68
CA LYS A 156 17.39 -11.08 -2.74
C LYS A 156 17.18 -11.59 -4.17
N TRP A 157 16.66 -10.73 -5.06
CA TRP A 157 16.36 -11.03 -6.46
C TRP A 157 17.31 -10.32 -7.44
N GLY A 158 18.51 -9.93 -7.00
CA GLY A 158 19.55 -9.39 -7.88
C GLY A 158 19.41 -7.90 -8.23
N LYS A 159 18.55 -7.13 -7.56
CA LYS A 159 18.51 -5.66 -7.72
C LYS A 159 19.58 -4.93 -6.90
N SER A 160 19.89 -3.71 -7.35
CA SER A 160 21.16 -3.01 -7.15
C SER A 160 21.47 -2.48 -5.74
N SER A 161 20.48 -2.23 -4.86
CA SER A 161 20.76 -1.75 -3.49
C SER A 161 19.79 -2.30 -2.44
N ARG A 162 20.30 -2.59 -1.24
CA ARG A 162 19.52 -2.93 -0.03
C ARG A 162 19.13 -1.69 0.77
N LEU A 163 19.73 -0.55 0.46
CA LEU A 163 19.69 0.65 1.28
C LEU A 163 18.43 1.47 1.00
N CYS A 164 18.00 2.23 2.00
CA CYS A 164 16.87 3.14 1.88
C CYS A 164 17.09 4.15 0.75
N THR A 165 16.07 4.38 -0.06
CA THR A 165 16.09 5.40 -1.14
C THR A 165 16.16 6.83 -0.61
N ARG A 166 15.77 7.06 0.65
CA ARG A 166 15.74 8.38 1.28
C ARG A 166 17.04 8.72 2.00
N CYS A 167 17.39 7.97 3.05
CA CYS A 167 18.61 8.26 3.81
C CYS A 167 19.87 7.65 3.18
N GLY A 168 19.76 6.55 2.43
CA GLY A 168 20.91 5.87 1.85
C GLY A 168 21.80 5.11 2.85
N GLU A 169 21.44 5.05 4.13
CA GLU A 169 22.31 4.53 5.19
C GLU A 169 21.86 3.17 5.74
N GLU A 170 20.56 3.02 6.06
CA GLU A 170 20.03 1.78 6.65
C GLU A 170 19.39 0.85 5.63
N GLU A 171 19.22 -0.42 6.02
CA GLU A 171 18.51 -1.42 5.22
C GLU A 171 17.04 -1.03 5.05
N ALA A 172 16.59 -1.04 3.81
CA ALA A 172 15.25 -0.62 3.43
C ALA A 172 14.22 -1.71 3.73
N GLU A 173 14.02 -2.03 5.00
CA GLU A 173 12.89 -2.86 5.44
C GLU A 173 11.63 -2.01 5.63
N ILE A 174 10.46 -2.66 5.75
CA ILE A 174 9.19 -1.95 5.92
C ILE A 174 9.20 -1.03 7.16
N LEU A 175 9.79 -1.49 8.27
CA LEU A 175 9.93 -0.70 9.50
C LEU A 175 10.72 0.57 9.27
N HIS A 176 11.85 0.49 8.56
CA HIS A 176 12.65 1.67 8.24
C HIS A 176 11.90 2.59 7.28
N MET A 177 11.38 2.04 6.19
CA MET A 177 10.77 2.79 5.09
C MET A 177 9.46 3.51 5.43
N PHE A 178 8.77 3.08 6.49
CA PHE A 178 7.49 3.64 6.95
C PHE A 178 7.55 4.26 8.35
N TYR A 179 8.63 4.07 9.11
CA TYR A 179 8.72 4.61 10.47
C TYR A 179 10.11 5.11 10.87
N ALA A 180 11.15 4.28 10.78
CA ALA A 180 12.44 4.61 11.40
C ALA A 180 13.32 5.57 10.59
N CYS A 181 13.09 5.73 9.29
CA CYS A 181 13.92 6.57 8.43
C CYS A 181 13.98 8.02 8.94
N PRO A 182 15.17 8.62 9.17
CA PRO A 182 15.30 9.98 9.69
C PRO A 182 14.56 11.03 8.86
N MET A 183 14.63 10.91 7.53
CA MET A 183 13.92 11.79 6.60
C MET A 183 12.40 11.69 6.76
N LEU A 184 11.88 10.49 7.00
CA LEU A 184 10.44 10.26 7.21
C LEU A 184 10.01 10.64 8.63
N ARG A 185 10.90 10.54 9.62
CA ARG A 185 10.63 10.96 11.00
C ARG A 185 10.32 12.45 11.10
N VAL A 186 10.98 13.29 10.31
CA VAL A 186 10.66 14.73 10.22
C VAL A 186 9.20 14.92 9.82
N PHE A 187 8.75 14.23 8.77
CA PHE A 187 7.36 14.27 8.32
C PHE A 187 6.37 13.71 9.35
N LEU A 188 6.70 12.60 10.03
CA LEU A 188 5.88 12.07 11.12
C LEU A 188 5.75 13.07 12.29
N CYS A 189 6.80 13.82 12.61
CA CYS A 189 6.74 14.87 13.63
C CYS A 189 5.84 16.04 13.22
N GLU A 190 5.82 16.41 11.92
CA GLU A 190 4.85 17.41 11.42
C GLU A 190 3.41 16.92 11.58
N ILE A 191 3.16 15.63 11.29
CA ILE A 191 1.85 15.01 11.50
C ILE A 191 1.50 15.00 12.99
N GLU A 192 2.41 14.65 13.90
CA GLU A 192 2.18 14.68 15.35
C GLU A 192 1.72 16.07 15.82
N VAL A 193 2.41 17.12 15.36
CA VAL A 193 2.05 18.52 15.67
C VAL A 193 0.66 18.85 15.13
N PHE A 194 0.35 18.44 13.91
CA PHE A 194 -0.96 18.67 13.30
C PHE A 194 -2.08 17.92 14.01
N LEU A 195 -1.87 16.64 14.33
CA LEU A 195 -2.84 15.81 15.06
C LEU A 195 -3.09 16.37 16.46
N LYS A 196 -2.06 16.88 17.14
CA LYS A 196 -2.22 17.55 18.43
C LYS A 196 -3.08 18.81 18.33
N LYS A 197 -2.91 19.59 17.25
CA LYS A 197 -3.73 20.79 17.00
C LYS A 197 -5.21 20.45 16.80
N ILE A 198 -5.51 19.34 16.11
CA ILE A 198 -6.89 18.92 15.83
C ILE A 198 -7.54 18.25 17.03
N THR A 199 -6.84 17.31 17.65
CA THR A 199 -7.40 16.43 18.69
C THR A 199 -7.32 17.06 20.07
N GLY A 200 -6.42 18.03 20.29
CA GLY A 200 -6.07 18.55 21.61
C GLY A 200 -5.24 17.57 22.46
N CYS A 201 -4.98 16.36 21.96
CA CYS A 201 -4.26 15.31 22.66
C CYS A 201 -2.80 15.27 22.22
N ASN A 202 -1.89 14.95 23.14
CA ASN A 202 -0.50 14.71 22.79
C ASN A 202 -0.36 13.28 22.24
N VAL A 203 -0.54 13.13 20.93
CA VAL A 203 -0.42 11.83 20.24
C VAL A 203 1.04 11.59 19.89
N GLN A 204 1.62 10.54 20.44
CA GLN A 204 2.93 10.04 20.01
C GLN A 204 2.70 8.93 19.00
N LEU A 205 3.16 9.12 17.76
CA LEU A 205 2.99 8.12 16.71
C LEU A 205 3.97 6.97 16.95
N SER A 206 3.48 5.89 17.53
CA SER A 206 4.24 4.65 17.69
C SER A 206 4.33 3.88 16.37
N VAL A 207 5.32 2.97 16.29
CA VAL A 207 5.48 2.10 15.12
C VAL A 207 4.24 1.23 14.86
N MET A 208 3.56 0.79 15.93
CA MET A 208 2.35 -0.02 15.85
C MET A 208 1.17 0.79 15.31
N LEU A 209 0.99 2.02 15.78
CA LEU A 209 -0.04 2.92 15.28
C LEU A 209 0.23 3.29 13.82
N VAL A 210 1.48 3.60 13.47
CA VAL A 210 1.87 3.97 12.11
C VAL A 210 1.72 2.81 11.13
N LEU A 211 2.15 1.59 11.46
CA LEU A 211 2.09 0.46 10.53
C LEU A 211 0.75 -0.29 10.55
N LEU A 212 0.21 -0.56 11.73
CA LEU A 212 -0.98 -1.40 11.90
C LEU A 212 -2.21 -0.62 12.35
N GLY A 213 -2.08 0.64 12.79
CA GLY A 213 -3.23 1.41 13.28
C GLY A 213 -3.71 0.90 14.64
N VAL A 214 -2.90 0.12 15.34
CA VAL A 214 -3.18 -0.35 16.69
C VAL A 214 -2.51 0.59 17.67
N MET A 215 -3.28 1.12 18.62
CA MET A 215 -2.76 1.93 19.73
C MET A 215 -2.37 0.97 20.86
N ASP A 216 -1.19 1.14 21.46
CA ASP A 216 -0.88 0.42 22.69
C ASP A 216 -1.68 1.05 23.85
N SER A 217 -2.18 0.21 24.74
CA SER A 217 -2.82 0.60 26.01
C SER A 217 -1.97 1.55 26.87
N THR A 218 -0.66 1.63 26.61
CA THR A 218 0.30 2.49 27.30
C THR A 218 0.43 3.91 26.73
N GLU A 219 -0.25 4.27 25.64
CA GLU A 219 -0.08 5.55 24.92
C GLU A 219 -0.75 6.78 25.59
N GLY A 220 -1.09 6.70 26.88
CA GLY A 220 -1.44 7.88 27.68
C GLY A 220 -2.72 8.62 27.28
N ILE A 221 -3.55 8.04 26.39
CA ILE A 221 -4.86 8.59 26.04
C ILE A 221 -5.87 8.06 27.08
N GLU A 222 -6.16 8.85 28.10
CA GLU A 222 -7.26 8.54 29.01
C GLU A 222 -8.60 8.51 28.25
N PRO A 223 -9.52 7.57 28.55
CA PRO A 223 -10.85 7.52 27.95
C PRO A 223 -11.61 8.85 28.14
N PRO A 224 -12.44 9.30 27.17
CA PRO A 224 -13.27 8.43 26.34
C PRO A 224 -13.39 8.90 24.87
N LEU A 225 -12.47 8.58 23.96
CA LEU A 225 -12.62 9.09 22.58
C LEU A 225 -12.34 8.04 21.51
N TYR A 226 -13.23 7.04 21.42
CA TYR A 226 -13.35 6.12 20.28
C TYR A 226 -13.27 6.86 18.92
N LYS A 227 -13.87 8.06 18.83
CA LYS A 227 -13.79 8.91 17.63
C LYS A 227 -12.36 9.39 17.32
N ILE A 228 -11.56 9.73 18.34
CA ILE A 228 -10.14 10.07 18.14
C ILE A 228 -9.39 8.83 17.64
N ARG A 229 -9.65 7.65 18.22
CA ARG A 229 -9.04 6.40 17.75
C ARG A 229 -9.34 6.13 16.27
N GLN A 230 -10.60 6.25 15.87
CA GLN A 230 -10.99 6.12 14.46
C GLN A 230 -10.32 7.16 13.57
N PHE A 231 -10.29 8.42 14.01
CA PHE A 231 -9.64 9.50 13.28
C PHE A 231 -8.14 9.22 13.08
N LEU A 232 -7.42 8.83 14.14
CA LEU A 232 -6.02 8.44 14.08
C LEU A 232 -5.80 7.24 13.16
N PHE A 233 -6.71 6.26 13.17
CA PHE A 233 -6.64 5.12 12.27
C PHE A 233 -6.72 5.54 10.79
N VAL A 234 -7.67 6.41 10.44
CA VAL A 234 -7.81 6.95 9.08
C VAL A 234 -6.58 7.77 8.71
N ALA A 235 -6.14 8.67 9.59
CA ALA A 235 -4.94 9.48 9.42
C ALA A 235 -3.70 8.62 9.10
N MET A 236 -3.51 7.52 9.82
CA MET A 236 -2.40 6.59 9.57
C MET A 236 -2.61 5.75 8.31
N ALA A 237 -3.84 5.44 7.93
CA ALA A 237 -4.11 4.79 6.64
C ALA A 237 -3.75 5.68 5.46
N ILE A 238 -4.05 6.99 5.53
CA ILE A 238 -3.66 7.98 4.52
C ILE A 238 -2.14 8.15 4.51
N PHE A 239 -1.50 8.24 5.69
CA PHE A 239 -0.04 8.28 5.79
C PHE A 239 0.63 7.11 5.06
N ARG A 240 0.16 5.88 5.27
CA ARG A 240 0.68 4.69 4.56
C ARG A 240 0.46 4.78 3.06
N LEU A 241 -0.67 5.34 2.62
CA LEU A 241 -0.96 5.53 1.20
C LEU A 241 0.04 6.51 0.58
N CYS A 242 0.17 7.72 1.13
CA CYS A 242 1.10 8.73 0.61
C CYS A 242 2.54 8.24 0.65
N THR A 243 2.95 7.63 1.77
CA THR A 243 4.30 7.09 1.93
C THR A 243 4.63 6.02 0.91
N ALA A 244 3.68 5.13 0.60
CA ALA A 244 3.90 4.07 -0.40
C ALA A 244 3.84 4.58 -1.84
N THR A 245 3.04 5.60 -2.15
CA THR A 245 3.06 6.22 -3.48
C THR A 245 4.44 6.84 -3.75
N ASP A 246 5.05 7.45 -2.73
CA ASP A 246 6.31 8.17 -2.84
C ASP A 246 7.52 7.42 -2.25
N TRP A 247 7.39 6.13 -1.97
CA TRP A 247 8.44 5.36 -1.29
C TRP A 247 9.76 5.18 -2.06
N ILE A 248 9.73 5.32 -3.38
CA ILE A 248 10.95 5.28 -4.21
C ILE A 248 11.60 6.67 -4.30
N LYS A 249 10.84 7.74 -4.06
CA LYS A 249 11.35 9.11 -4.09
C LYS A 249 12.30 9.35 -2.92
N LYS A 250 13.30 10.22 -3.13
CA LYS A 250 14.24 10.64 -2.09
C LYS A 250 13.57 11.48 -1.01
N GLU A 251 12.63 12.32 -1.43
CA GLU A 251 11.90 13.21 -0.54
C GLU A 251 10.69 12.48 0.08
N PRO A 252 10.41 12.69 1.37
CA PRO A 252 9.18 12.19 2.00
C PRO A 252 7.96 12.96 1.47
N PRO A 253 6.74 12.43 1.69
CA PRO A 253 5.51 13.18 1.40
C PRO A 253 5.43 14.47 2.22
N THR A 254 4.63 15.43 1.74
CA THR A 254 4.38 16.69 2.43
C THR A 254 3.08 16.64 3.22
N LEU A 255 2.95 17.51 4.23
CA LEU A 255 1.72 17.67 5.00
C LEU A 255 0.52 18.11 4.15
N GLU A 256 0.74 18.84 3.05
CA GLU A 256 -0.34 19.24 2.13
C GLU A 256 -0.86 18.07 1.29
N GLY A 257 0.00 17.07 1.01
CA GLY A 257 -0.37 15.87 0.27
C GLY A 257 -0.99 14.77 1.15
N TRP A 258 -0.91 14.91 2.47
CA TRP A 258 -1.49 14.01 3.47
C TRP A 258 -2.80 14.57 4.01
#